data_AF-A0A811NB39-F1
#
_entry.id   AF-A0A811NB39-F1
#
_cell.length_a   1.000
_cell.length_b   1.000
_cell.length_c   1.000
_cell.angle_alpha   90.00
_cell.angle_beta   90.00
_cell.angle_gamma   90.00
#
_symmetry.space_group_name_H-M   'P 1'
#
loop_
_entity.id
_entity.type
_entity.pdbx_description
1 polymer ?
#
loop_
_entity_poly.entity_id
_entity_poly.type
_entity_poly.pdbx_seq_one_letter_code
_entity_poly.pdbx_strand_id
1 'polypeptide(L)'
;MRINYGDKEITNGTGLRASAVLNAPHVEIEGHDQTKLYTLVMVDPDAPSPSKPEYREYLHWLVTDIPEARDIRSGNEIVPYESPRPPAGIHRIVFVLFKQQARQTVYAPGWRQNFNIRDFSAIYNLGAPVAALYFNCQKESGVGGRRRGVFFPKLLQAISKLCSWDQAEEQIQRNIDIKAVPFTIQKLIHNTVETCEMLVDS
;
A
#
# COMPACT_ATOMS: atom_id res chain seq x y z
N MET A 1 20.98 -1.63 -4.33
CA MET A 1 19.49 -1.75 -4.32
C MET A 1 18.92 -0.37 -4.11
N ARG A 2 18.05 0.07 -5.00
CA ARG A 2 17.41 1.39 -4.97
C ARG A 2 15.90 1.23 -4.79
N ILE A 3 15.29 2.00 -3.90
CA ILE A 3 13.86 1.94 -3.59
C ILE A 3 13.28 3.34 -3.69
N ASN A 4 12.27 3.51 -4.54
CA ASN A 4 11.61 4.80 -4.77
C ASN A 4 10.10 4.68 -4.54
N TYR A 5 9.55 5.56 -3.69
CA TYR A 5 8.10 5.78 -3.60
C TYR A 5 7.77 7.07 -4.36
N GLY A 6 7.20 6.94 -5.57
CA GLY A 6 7.08 8.06 -6.51
C GLY A 6 8.47 8.60 -6.86
N ASP A 7 8.65 9.92 -6.79
CA ASP A 7 9.94 10.57 -7.06
C ASP A 7 10.90 10.59 -5.86
N LYS A 8 10.52 9.96 -4.73
CA LYS A 8 11.30 9.96 -3.50
C LYS A 8 12.09 8.68 -3.33
N GLU A 9 13.41 8.78 -3.46
CA GLU A 9 14.36 7.72 -3.11
C GLU A 9 14.43 7.53 -1.60
N ILE A 10 14.43 6.26 -1.18
CA ILE A 10 14.45 5.86 0.22
C ILE A 10 15.89 5.59 0.66
N THR A 11 16.27 6.26 1.74
CA THR A 11 17.53 6.05 2.45
C THR A 11 17.25 5.58 3.88
N ASN A 12 18.27 5.05 4.56
CA ASN A 12 18.12 4.59 5.93
C ASN A 12 17.60 5.70 6.87
N GLY A 13 16.47 5.44 7.52
CA GLY A 13 15.84 6.35 8.46
C GLY A 13 14.93 7.42 7.83
N THR A 14 14.74 7.42 6.50
CA THR A 14 13.81 8.33 5.82
C THR A 14 12.41 8.25 6.45
N GLY A 15 11.83 9.40 6.80
CA GLY A 15 10.46 9.47 7.31
C GLY A 15 9.42 9.47 6.18
N LEU A 16 8.44 8.57 6.25
CA LEU A 16 7.28 8.51 5.38
C LEU A 16 5.97 8.44 6.19
N ARG A 17 4.90 8.95 5.59
CA ARG A 17 3.54 8.80 6.09
C ARG A 17 2.92 7.54 5.48
N ALA A 18 1.99 6.92 6.19
CA ALA A 18 1.23 5.78 5.66
C ALA A 18 0.60 6.06 4.28
N SER A 19 0.14 7.30 4.05
CA SER A 19 -0.41 7.74 2.76
C SER A 19 0.61 7.77 1.61
N ALA A 20 1.89 7.95 1.90
CA ALA A 20 2.96 7.97 0.89
C ALA A 20 3.39 6.56 0.45
N VAL A 21 2.97 5.52 1.18
CA VAL A 21 3.38 4.11 0.95
C VAL A 21 2.18 3.21 0.65
N LEU A 22 1.09 3.78 0.15
CA LEU A 22 -0.13 3.03 -0.22
C LEU A 22 0.13 2.02 -1.35
N ASN A 23 0.92 2.43 -2.35
CA ASN A 23 1.30 1.58 -3.48
C ASN A 23 2.70 1.01 -3.27
N ALA A 24 2.97 -0.16 -3.85
CA ALA A 24 4.30 -0.76 -3.82
C ALA A 24 5.35 0.20 -4.43
N PRO A 25 6.56 0.29 -3.84
CA PRO A 25 7.61 1.13 -4.38
C PRO A 25 8.17 0.53 -5.67
N HIS A 26 8.81 1.38 -6.47
CA HIS A 26 9.72 0.90 -7.51
C HIS A 26 11.01 0.44 -6.84
N VAL A 27 11.41 -0.80 -7.10
CA VAL A 27 12.65 -1.37 -6.57
C VAL A 27 13.51 -1.86 -7.72
N GLU A 28 14.75 -1.39 -7.72
CA GLU A 28 15.77 -1.76 -8.69
C GLU A 28 16.96 -2.41 -7.98
N ILE A 29 17.39 -3.57 -8.50
CA ILE A 29 18.58 -4.26 -8.03
C ILE A 29 19.75 -3.85 -8.92
N GLU A 30 20.64 -3.04 -8.37
CA GLU A 30 21.86 -2.62 -9.06
C GLU A 30 22.79 -3.83 -9.33
N GLY A 31 23.42 -3.83 -10.50
CA GLY A 31 24.36 -4.85 -10.92
C GLY A 31 24.40 -5.00 -12.44
N HIS A 32 24.98 -6.09 -12.92
CA HIS A 32 25.21 -6.32 -14.34
C HIS A 32 24.96 -7.78 -14.79
N ASP A 33 24.72 -8.69 -13.86
CA ASP A 33 24.63 -10.13 -14.11
C ASP A 33 23.20 -10.66 -13.91
N GLN A 34 22.45 -10.69 -15.00
CA GLN A 34 21.05 -11.16 -15.04
C GLN A 34 20.89 -12.65 -14.72
N THR A 35 21.99 -13.42 -14.61
CA THR A 35 21.93 -14.83 -14.19
C THR A 35 21.76 -14.97 -12.68
N LYS A 36 22.13 -13.93 -11.92
CA LYS A 36 21.91 -13.90 -10.47
C LYS A 36 20.47 -13.53 -10.16
N LEU A 37 19.93 -14.26 -9.21
CA LEU A 37 18.57 -14.07 -8.72
C LEU A 37 18.59 -13.62 -7.27
N TYR A 38 17.57 -12.84 -6.92
CA TYR A 38 17.43 -12.25 -5.62
C TYR A 38 16.01 -12.39 -5.09
N THR A 39 15.91 -12.43 -3.77
CA THR A 39 14.65 -12.39 -3.03
C THR A 39 14.62 -11.10 -2.22
N LEU A 40 13.55 -10.31 -2.38
CA LEU A 40 13.25 -9.14 -1.56
C LEU A 40 12.21 -9.50 -0.51
N VAL A 41 12.51 -9.17 0.75
CA VAL A 41 11.62 -9.32 1.90
C VAL A 41 11.37 -7.92 2.48
N MET A 42 10.11 -7.56 2.72
CA MET A 42 9.71 -6.33 3.40
C MET A 42 8.98 -6.67 4.71
N VAL A 43 9.52 -6.24 5.84
CA VAL A 43 9.02 -6.57 7.18
C VAL A 43 8.89 -5.36 8.10
N ASP A 44 7.96 -5.47 9.04
CA ASP A 44 7.78 -4.53 10.15
C ASP A 44 8.06 -5.25 11.48
N PRO A 45 9.26 -5.06 12.09
CA PRO A 45 9.56 -5.57 13.41
C PRO A 45 8.82 -4.84 14.53
N ASP A 46 8.10 -3.76 14.28
CA ASP A 46 7.48 -2.95 15.32
C ASP A 46 5.95 -3.17 15.40
N ALA A 47 5.41 -4.17 14.71
CA ALA A 47 3.97 -4.47 14.72
C ALA A 47 3.49 -5.13 16.04
N PRO A 48 2.33 -4.72 16.60
CA PRO A 48 1.49 -3.58 16.21
C PRO A 48 1.97 -2.24 16.77
N SER A 49 2.89 -2.22 17.74
CA SER A 49 3.55 -1.00 18.19
C SER A 49 5.00 -1.28 18.63
N PRO A 50 5.94 -0.32 18.48
CA PRO A 50 7.33 -0.52 18.88
C PRO A 50 7.49 -0.88 20.37
N SER A 51 6.60 -0.36 21.22
CA SER A 51 6.57 -0.63 22.67
C SER A 51 6.03 -2.01 23.02
N LYS A 52 5.16 -2.57 22.18
CA LYS A 52 4.52 -3.87 22.41
C LYS A 52 4.45 -4.64 21.07
N PRO A 53 5.58 -5.16 20.57
CA PRO A 53 5.68 -5.72 19.23
C PRO A 53 5.25 -7.20 19.20
N GLU A 54 3.98 -7.47 19.54
CA GLU A 54 3.41 -8.83 19.65
C GLU A 54 3.36 -9.60 18.32
N TYR A 55 3.37 -8.91 17.18
CA TYR A 55 3.29 -9.52 15.85
C TYR A 55 4.61 -9.45 15.09
N ARG A 56 5.72 -9.15 15.79
CA ARG A 56 7.06 -9.06 15.22
C ARG A 56 7.50 -10.42 14.65
N GLU A 57 8.01 -10.50 13.43
CA GLU A 57 8.00 -9.49 12.36
C GLU A 57 6.71 -9.62 11.55
N TYR A 58 6.13 -8.52 11.08
CA TYR A 58 4.99 -8.57 10.17
C TYR A 58 5.46 -8.47 8.71
N LEU A 59 5.16 -9.49 7.91
CA LEU A 59 5.55 -9.56 6.50
C LEU A 59 4.63 -8.71 5.61
N HIS A 60 5.16 -7.62 5.07
CA HIS A 60 4.47 -6.74 4.14
C HIS A 60 4.56 -7.19 2.70
N TRP A 61 5.73 -7.69 2.27
CA TRP A 61 5.97 -8.04 0.87
C TRP A 61 7.06 -9.11 0.74
N LEU A 62 6.89 -10.03 -0.20
CA LEU A 62 7.88 -11.05 -0.53
C LEU A 62 7.87 -11.34 -2.03
N VAL A 63 8.99 -11.02 -2.68
CA VAL A 63 9.19 -11.24 -4.11
C VAL A 63 10.48 -12.03 -4.31
N THR A 64 10.40 -13.09 -5.11
CA THR A 64 11.51 -14.03 -5.36
C THR A 64 11.90 -14.00 -6.83
N ASP A 65 12.96 -14.72 -7.19
CA ASP A 65 13.42 -14.91 -8.56
C ASP A 65 13.61 -13.59 -9.32
N ILE A 66 14.01 -12.51 -8.62
CA ILE A 66 14.25 -11.20 -9.23
C ILE A 66 15.64 -11.22 -9.90
N PRO A 67 15.74 -11.05 -11.23
CA PRO A 67 17.03 -10.93 -11.89
C PRO A 67 17.78 -9.66 -11.47
N GLU A 68 19.11 -9.74 -11.34
CA GLU A 68 19.95 -8.55 -11.18
C GLU A 68 19.76 -7.57 -12.35
N ALA A 69 20.01 -6.28 -12.12
CA ALA A 69 19.89 -5.21 -13.13
C ALA A 69 18.47 -5.06 -13.72
N ARG A 70 17.45 -5.50 -12.98
CA ARG A 70 16.04 -5.41 -13.37
C ARG A 70 15.19 -4.85 -12.23
N ASP A 71 13.98 -4.46 -12.62
CA ASP A 71 12.90 -4.06 -11.74
C ASP A 71 12.31 -5.29 -11.05
N ILE A 72 11.92 -5.13 -9.78
CA ILE A 72 11.26 -6.16 -8.97
C ILE A 72 10.04 -6.84 -9.63
N ARG A 73 9.31 -6.13 -10.50
CA ARG A 73 8.18 -6.66 -11.28
C ARG A 73 8.56 -7.80 -12.22
N SER A 74 9.84 -7.99 -12.50
CA SER A 74 10.33 -9.14 -13.27
C SER A 74 10.52 -10.42 -12.44
N GLY A 75 10.46 -10.30 -11.11
CA GLY A 75 10.44 -11.44 -10.20
C GLY A 75 9.05 -12.06 -10.05
N ASN A 76 8.97 -13.04 -9.15
CA ASN A 76 7.77 -13.74 -8.77
C ASN A 76 7.26 -13.21 -7.42
N GLU A 77 6.13 -12.51 -7.43
CA GLU A 77 5.48 -12.03 -6.21
C GLU A 77 4.74 -13.17 -5.51
N ILE A 78 5.30 -13.67 -4.40
CA ILE A 78 4.73 -14.79 -3.65
C ILE A 78 3.89 -14.35 -2.45
N VAL A 79 4.20 -13.17 -1.87
CA VAL A 79 3.33 -12.51 -0.91
C VAL A 79 3.09 -11.09 -1.43
N PRO A 80 1.86 -10.74 -1.83
CA PRO A 80 1.54 -9.43 -2.39
C PRO A 80 1.87 -8.28 -1.44
N TYR A 81 2.25 -7.14 -2.02
CA TYR A 81 2.51 -5.94 -1.24
C TYR A 81 1.30 -5.52 -0.41
N GLU A 82 1.50 -5.42 0.90
CA GLU A 82 0.53 -4.84 1.82
C GLU A 82 1.08 -3.52 2.38
N SER A 83 0.38 -2.42 2.10
CA SER A 83 0.79 -1.08 2.53
C SER A 83 0.97 -1.01 4.07
N PRO A 84 2.10 -0.50 4.59
CA PRO A 84 2.27 -0.29 6.03
C PRO A 84 1.22 0.68 6.61
N ARG A 85 0.48 0.21 7.61
CA ARG A 85 -0.57 0.97 8.32
C ARG A 85 -0.33 0.92 9.83
N PRO A 86 0.74 1.55 10.33
CA PRO A 86 1.07 1.51 11.75
C PRO A 86 -0.08 2.13 12.57
N PRO A 87 -0.65 1.40 13.54
CA PRO A 87 -1.76 1.92 14.34
C PRO A 87 -1.28 2.94 15.38
N ALA A 88 -0.07 2.76 15.93
CA ALA A 88 0.50 3.61 16.96
C ALA A 88 2.04 3.65 16.91
N GLY A 89 2.62 4.82 17.16
CA GLY A 89 4.07 4.99 17.17
C GLY A 89 4.70 5.09 15.77
N ILE A 90 6.03 5.05 15.75
CA ILE A 90 6.84 5.10 14.54
C ILE A 90 7.40 3.70 14.32
N HIS A 91 7.01 3.07 13.22
CA HIS A 91 7.43 1.73 12.85
C HIS A 91 8.59 1.79 11.88
N ARG A 92 9.57 0.91 12.04
CA ARG A 92 10.63 0.72 11.06
C ARG A 92 10.13 -0.27 10.03
N ILE A 93 10.11 0.14 8.77
CA ILE A 93 9.77 -0.75 7.67
C ILE A 93 11.07 -1.11 6.97
N VAL A 94 11.43 -2.39 7.03
CA VAL A 94 12.74 -2.89 6.62
C VAL A 94 12.61 -3.69 5.34
N PHE A 95 13.37 -3.32 4.33
CA PHE A 95 13.62 -4.09 3.13
C PHE A 95 14.94 -4.84 3.28
N VAL A 96 14.92 -6.13 3.00
CA VAL A 96 16.09 -6.99 3.03
C VAL A 96 16.18 -7.75 1.72
N LEU A 97 17.35 -7.70 1.10
CA LEU A 97 17.64 -8.38 -0.15
C LEU A 97 18.57 -9.56 0.12
N PHE A 98 18.20 -10.72 -0.38
CA PHE A 98 19.02 -11.93 -0.34
C PHE A 98 19.36 -12.43 -1.73
N LYS A 99 20.53 -13.03 -1.88
CA LYS A 99 20.93 -13.69 -3.13
C LYS A 99 20.45 -15.14 -3.12
N GLN A 100 19.76 -15.56 -4.17
CA GLN A 100 19.33 -16.95 -4.35
C GLN A 100 20.44 -17.79 -4.99
N GLN A 101 20.48 -19.07 -4.61
CA GLN A 101 21.33 -20.07 -5.24
C GLN A 101 20.65 -20.72 -6.46
N ALA A 102 19.32 -20.84 -6.44
CA ALA A 102 18.53 -21.45 -7.51
C ALA A 102 17.12 -20.83 -7.60
N ARG A 103 16.50 -20.95 -8.78
CA ARG A 103 15.14 -20.46 -9.06
C ARG A 103 14.09 -21.27 -8.30
N GLN A 104 12.95 -20.66 -8.00
CA GLN A 104 11.73 -21.36 -7.51
C GLN A 104 11.97 -22.22 -6.26
N THR A 105 12.89 -21.80 -5.40
CA THR A 105 13.24 -22.51 -4.16
C THR A 105 12.50 -21.99 -2.94
N VAL A 106 11.88 -20.81 -3.05
CA VAL A 106 11.31 -20.06 -1.94
C VAL A 106 9.79 -20.04 -2.05
N TYR A 107 9.11 -20.36 -0.95
CA TYR A 107 7.64 -20.42 -0.88
C TYR A 107 7.09 -19.40 0.13
N ALA A 108 5.82 -19.02 -0.06
CA ALA A 108 5.13 -18.09 0.81
C ALA A 108 4.85 -18.75 2.19
N PRO A 109 5.02 -18.01 3.31
CA PRO A 109 4.55 -18.47 4.60
C PRO A 109 3.01 -18.48 4.64
N GLY A 110 2.42 -19.29 5.51
CA GLY A 110 0.96 -19.36 5.67
C GLY A 110 0.32 -18.11 6.31
N TRP A 111 1.13 -17.24 6.92
CA TRP A 111 0.68 -16.05 7.64
C TRP A 111 1.75 -14.95 7.59
N ARG A 112 1.35 -13.70 7.85
CA ARG A 112 2.24 -12.52 7.80
C ARG A 112 2.87 -12.17 9.14
N GLN A 113 2.12 -12.35 10.23
CA GLN A 113 2.54 -12.04 11.60
C GLN A 113 3.55 -13.06 12.14
N ASN A 114 4.40 -12.66 13.08
CA ASN A 114 5.40 -13.56 13.68
C ASN A 114 6.32 -14.22 12.64
N PHE A 115 6.55 -13.53 11.52
CA PHE A 115 7.56 -13.90 10.56
C PHE A 115 8.94 -13.76 11.21
N ASN A 116 9.84 -14.68 10.90
CA ASN A 116 11.23 -14.61 11.33
C ASN A 116 12.13 -14.67 10.10
N ILE A 117 12.67 -13.52 9.70
CA ILE A 117 13.51 -13.42 8.52
C ILE A 117 14.81 -14.24 8.64
N ARG A 118 15.32 -14.44 9.85
CA ARG A 118 16.54 -15.25 10.08
C ARG A 118 16.26 -16.72 9.79
N ASP A 119 15.18 -17.26 10.36
CA ASP A 119 14.79 -18.64 10.13
C ASP A 119 14.44 -18.86 8.65
N PHE A 120 13.73 -17.92 8.04
CA PHE A 120 13.43 -17.93 6.60
C PHE A 120 14.71 -18.02 5.75
N SER A 121 15.71 -17.17 6.03
CA SER A 121 16.98 -17.19 5.28
C SER A 121 17.74 -18.52 5.45
N ALA A 122 17.64 -19.15 6.62
CA ALA A 122 18.28 -20.42 6.92
C ALA A 122 17.57 -21.60 6.23
N ILE A 123 16.24 -21.66 6.28
CA ILE A 123 15.42 -22.72 5.66
C ILE A 123 15.61 -22.76 4.14
N TYR A 124 15.72 -21.58 3.51
CA TYR A 124 15.87 -21.46 2.06
C TYR A 124 17.32 -21.27 1.58
N ASN A 125 18.31 -21.46 2.46
CA ASN A 125 19.73 -21.35 2.14
C ASN A 125 20.11 -20.02 1.44
N LEU A 126 19.43 -18.93 1.80
CA LEU A 126 19.62 -17.60 1.23
C LEU A 126 20.92 -16.93 1.72
N GLY A 127 21.48 -17.41 2.83
CA GLY A 127 22.70 -16.88 3.43
C GLY A 127 22.51 -15.49 4.05
N ALA A 128 23.59 -14.72 4.10
CA ALA A 128 23.56 -13.37 4.65
C ALA A 128 22.86 -12.38 3.70
N PRO A 129 22.16 -11.34 4.22
CA PRO A 129 21.57 -10.32 3.38
C PRO A 129 22.65 -9.54 2.63
N VAL A 130 22.45 -9.34 1.33
CA VAL A 130 23.36 -8.56 0.47
C VAL A 130 23.12 -7.06 0.58
N ALA A 131 21.88 -6.66 0.87
CA ALA A 131 21.52 -5.27 1.12
C ALA A 131 20.35 -5.21 2.09
N ALA A 132 20.30 -4.15 2.89
CA ALA A 132 19.15 -3.83 3.71
C ALA A 132 18.96 -2.31 3.75
N LEU A 133 17.70 -1.88 3.66
CA LEU A 133 17.28 -0.49 3.78
C LEU A 133 16.08 -0.43 4.70
N TYR A 134 15.94 0.63 5.49
CA TYR A 134 14.73 0.85 6.26
C TYR A 134 14.27 2.30 6.20
N PHE A 135 12.97 2.49 6.33
CA PHE A 135 12.37 3.80 6.50
C PHE A 135 11.45 3.80 7.72
N ASN A 136 11.20 4.98 8.27
CA ASN A 136 10.30 5.18 9.39
C ASN A 136 8.90 5.51 8.88
N CYS A 137 7.91 4.70 9.22
CA CYS A 137 6.51 4.92 8.88
C CYS A 137 5.71 5.29 10.13
N GLN A 138 4.82 6.27 10.01
CA GLN A 138 3.89 6.63 11.07
C GLN A 138 2.51 6.94 10.51
N LYS A 139 1.48 6.77 11.35
CA LYS A 139 0.10 7.12 11.03
C LYS A 139 0.01 8.59 10.61
N GLU A 140 -0.95 8.89 9.75
CA GLU A 140 -1.32 10.27 9.48
C GLU A 140 -1.75 10.93 10.78
N SER A 141 -1.12 12.05 11.12
CA SER A 141 -1.47 12.80 12.32
C SER A 141 -2.84 13.44 12.07
N GLY A 142 -3.90 12.78 12.52
CA GLY A 142 -5.24 13.37 12.57
C GLY A 142 -5.23 14.68 13.36
N VAL A 143 -5.98 15.66 12.86
CA VAL A 143 -6.03 17.05 13.31
C VAL A 143 -6.22 17.16 14.83
N GLY A 144 -5.15 17.52 15.53
CA GLY A 144 -5.15 17.92 16.94
C GLY A 144 -4.68 19.36 17.09
N GLY A 145 -5.59 20.33 16.87
CA GLY A 145 -5.59 21.64 17.52
C GLY A 145 -4.47 22.65 17.21
N ARG A 146 -4.60 23.41 16.12
CA ARG A 146 -4.28 24.84 16.12
C ARG A 146 -5.30 25.58 15.26
N ARG A 147 -6.25 26.28 15.89
CA ARG A 147 -7.12 27.25 15.20
C ARG A 147 -6.22 28.31 14.55
N ARG A 148 -5.95 28.16 13.26
CA ARG A 148 -5.57 29.25 12.36
C ARG A 148 -6.37 29.08 11.08
N GLY A 149 -6.87 30.22 10.61
CA GLY A 149 -7.81 30.42 9.50
C GLY A 149 -7.88 29.27 8.49
N VAL A 150 -9.10 28.78 8.34
CA VAL A 150 -9.53 27.90 7.27
C VAL A 150 -9.15 28.52 5.92
N PHE A 151 -8.13 27.97 5.26
CA PHE A 151 -7.93 28.15 3.83
C PHE A 151 -8.10 26.76 3.21
N PHE A 152 -9.30 26.50 2.68
CA PHE A 152 -9.62 25.32 1.87
C PHE A 152 -9.47 25.71 0.39
N PRO A 153 -8.37 25.42 -0.31
CA PRO A 153 -8.29 25.65 -1.75
C PRO A 153 -8.53 24.37 -2.56
N LYS A 154 -9.43 23.47 -2.11
CA LYS A 154 -9.88 22.30 -2.91
C LYS A 154 -11.35 21.93 -2.79
N LEU A 155 -12.07 22.35 -1.72
CA LEU A 155 -13.52 22.09 -1.61
C LEU A 155 -14.34 23.00 -2.55
N LEU A 156 -13.86 24.20 -2.83
CA LEU A 156 -14.50 25.14 -3.77
C LEU A 156 -14.38 24.74 -5.25
N GLN A 157 -13.43 23.87 -5.62
CA GLN A 157 -13.37 23.33 -6.98
C GLN A 157 -14.29 22.12 -7.17
N ALA A 158 -14.75 21.49 -6.08
CA ALA A 158 -15.75 20.44 -6.11
C ALA A 158 -17.18 21.02 -6.12
N ILE A 159 -17.42 22.14 -5.43
CA ILE A 159 -18.73 22.79 -5.39
C ILE A 159 -19.10 23.44 -6.74
N SER A 160 -18.13 23.90 -7.54
CA SER A 160 -18.43 24.41 -8.89
C SER A 160 -18.82 23.33 -9.90
N LYS A 161 -18.57 22.05 -9.60
CA LYS A 161 -18.97 20.93 -10.45
C LYS A 161 -20.34 20.37 -10.10
N LEU A 162 -20.84 20.58 -8.89
CA LEU A 162 -22.19 20.13 -8.50
C LEU A 162 -23.30 20.91 -9.24
N CYS A 163 -23.07 22.19 -9.57
CA CYS A 163 -24.02 22.99 -10.36
C CYS A 163 -24.17 22.51 -11.83
N SER A 164 -23.21 21.74 -12.36
CA SER A 164 -23.35 21.11 -13.69
C SER A 164 -24.02 19.74 -13.67
N TRP A 165 -24.13 19.09 -12.51
CA TRP A 165 -24.81 17.80 -12.37
C TRP A 165 -26.34 17.97 -12.39
N ASP A 166 -26.85 19.05 -11.78
CA ASP A 166 -28.29 19.38 -11.83
C ASP A 166 -28.78 19.66 -13.26
N GLN A 167 -27.94 20.26 -14.11
CA GLN A 167 -28.26 20.47 -15.54
C GLN A 167 -28.16 19.19 -16.39
N ALA A 168 -27.36 18.21 -15.96
CA ALA A 168 -27.26 16.92 -16.64
C ALA A 168 -28.46 16.01 -16.31
N GLU A 169 -29.02 16.13 -15.11
CA GLU A 169 -30.18 15.35 -14.66
C GLU A 169 -31.47 15.75 -15.41
N GLU A 170 -31.65 17.04 -15.68
CA GLU A 170 -32.79 17.58 -16.44
C GLU A 170 -32.77 17.18 -17.94
N GLN A 171 -31.58 16.91 -18.50
CA GLN A 171 -31.40 16.39 -19.87
C GLN A 171 -31.64 14.87 -19.95
N ILE A 172 -31.28 14.11 -18.90
CA ILE A 172 -31.49 12.65 -18.84
C ILE A 172 -32.98 12.32 -18.65
N GLN A 173 -33.73 13.14 -17.91
CA GLN A 173 -35.17 12.97 -17.68
C GLN A 173 -36.04 13.29 -18.92
N ARG A 174 -35.52 14.03 -19.91
CA ARG A 174 -36.25 14.32 -21.17
C ARG A 174 -36.14 13.23 -22.24
N ASN A 175 -35.19 12.29 -22.13
CA ASN A 175 -34.86 11.35 -23.20
C ASN A 175 -35.02 9.86 -22.85
N ILE A 176 -35.60 9.52 -21.70
CA ILE A 176 -35.89 8.13 -21.34
C ILE A 176 -37.39 8.01 -21.03
N ASP A 177 -38.10 7.25 -21.86
CA ASP A 177 -39.51 6.92 -21.66
C ASP A 177 -39.65 5.96 -20.46
N ILE A 178 -40.05 6.50 -19.31
CA ILE A 178 -40.08 5.83 -18.00
C ILE A 178 -41.11 4.68 -17.94
N LYS A 179 -41.92 4.49 -18.99
CA LYS A 179 -42.89 3.38 -19.05
C LYS A 179 -42.29 2.01 -19.37
N ALA A 180 -40.99 1.92 -19.69
CA ALA A 180 -40.34 0.66 -20.11
C ALA A 180 -39.36 0.06 -19.08
N VAL A 181 -39.22 0.63 -17.88
CA VAL A 181 -38.25 0.14 -16.88
C VAL A 181 -38.90 -0.84 -15.89
N PRO A 182 -38.37 -2.06 -15.69
CA PRO A 182 -38.92 -3.02 -14.73
C PRO A 182 -38.88 -2.50 -13.28
N PHE A 183 -39.96 -2.72 -12.53
CA PHE A 183 -40.20 -2.24 -11.15
C PHE A 183 -39.07 -2.56 -10.16
N THR A 184 -38.27 -3.59 -10.43
CA THR A 184 -37.11 -4.00 -9.63
C THR A 184 -35.97 -2.97 -9.65
N ILE A 185 -35.78 -2.24 -10.76
CA ILE A 185 -34.71 -1.24 -10.89
C ILE A 185 -35.10 0.07 -10.19
N GLN A 186 -36.38 0.43 -10.19
CA GLN A 186 -36.88 1.60 -9.43
C GLN A 186 -36.65 1.45 -7.92
N LYS A 187 -36.79 0.24 -7.36
CA LYS A 187 -36.51 -0.01 -5.93
C LYS A 187 -35.02 0.10 -5.58
N LEU A 188 -34.11 -0.22 -6.50
CA LEU A 188 -32.67 -0.14 -6.25
C LEU A 188 -32.20 1.33 -6.18
N ILE A 189 -32.76 2.18 -7.02
CA ILE A 189 -32.45 3.62 -7.05
C ILE A 189 -32.95 4.29 -5.77
N HIS A 190 -34.16 3.97 -5.31
CA HIS A 190 -34.73 4.57 -4.10
C HIS A 190 -33.98 4.16 -2.81
N ASN A 191 -33.59 2.88 -2.67
CA ASN A 191 -32.78 2.42 -1.55
C ASN A 191 -31.38 3.06 -1.50
N THR A 192 -30.80 3.37 -2.66
CA THR A 192 -29.46 3.99 -2.74
C THR A 192 -29.50 5.45 -2.27
N VAL A 193 -30.64 6.14 -2.43
CA VAL A 193 -30.82 7.53 -1.96
C VAL A 193 -31.00 7.58 -0.44
N GLU A 194 -31.83 6.71 0.15
CA GLU A 194 -32.03 6.66 1.62
C GLU A 194 -30.75 6.28 2.40
N THR A 195 -29.90 5.41 1.83
CA THR A 195 -28.64 5.03 2.49
C THR A 195 -27.60 6.15 2.47
N CYS A 196 -27.68 7.08 1.51
CA CYS A 196 -26.79 8.23 1.42
C CYS A 196 -27.19 9.36 2.37
N GLU A 197 -28.48 9.57 2.64
CA GLU A 197 -28.95 10.59 3.59
C GLU A 197 -28.56 10.24 5.05
N MET A 198 -28.58 8.96 5.43
CA MET A 198 -28.18 8.53 6.77
C MET A 198 -26.69 8.72 7.09
N LEU A 199 -25.83 8.90 6.08
CA LEU A 199 -24.39 9.12 6.26
C LEU A 199 -24.00 10.60 6.37
N VAL A 200 -24.96 11.53 6.21
CA VAL A 200 -24.71 12.97 6.26
C VAL A 200 -25.05 13.57 7.63
N ASP A 201 -25.84 12.88 8.47
CA ASP A 201 -26.27 13.34 9.80
C ASP A 201 -25.52 12.69 11.00
N SER A 202 -24.30 12.18 10.80
CA SER A 202 -23.44 11.62 11.88
C SER A 202 -22.07 12.29 11.99
#